data_AF-A0A354UST5-F1
#
_entry.id   AF-A0A354UST5-F1
#
_cell.length_a   1.000
_cell.length_b   1.000
_cell.length_c   1.000
_cell.angle_alpha   90.00
_cell.angle_beta   90.00
_cell.angle_gamma   90.00
#
_symmetry.space_group_name_H-M   'P 1'
#
loop_
_entity.id
_entity.type
_entity.pdbx_description
1 polymer ?
#
loop_
_entity_poly.entity_id
_entity_poly.type
_entity_poly.pdbx_seq_one_letter_code
_entity_poly.pdbx_strand_id
1 'polypeptide(L)'
;EDKKTRRLKENGFYVDIFPCDNAPETEAERKKLDRRLRSIYRTKLMKSGYRPWMENGRFLWKKRLGYLYYELKALFVSQRDLAKGYDALAESYPESQVVQQQYPGSTTRYFRREWLENLAPYTFEGETFPGPGDYDGYLRSMYGDYMTLPPEDSRENRHQIVEIDFGEEP
;
A
#
# COMPACT_ATOMS: atom_id res chain seq x y z
N GLU A 1 5.04 -28.24 3.40
CA GLU A 1 3.80 -27.75 4.03
C GLU A 1 3.83 -26.29 4.49
N ASP A 2 4.86 -25.50 4.15
CA ASP A 2 4.96 -24.09 4.59
C ASP A 2 4.44 -23.09 3.55
N LYS A 3 3.12 -22.97 3.36
CA LYS A 3 2.56 -21.83 2.64
C LYS A 3 1.66 -21.02 3.56
N LYS A 4 1.95 -19.71 3.66
CA LYS A 4 1.23 -18.72 4.50
C LYS A 4 -0.27 -18.64 4.18
N THR A 5 -0.70 -19.13 3.02
CA THR A 5 -2.10 -19.18 2.57
C THR A 5 -2.31 -20.37 1.62
N ARG A 6 -3.54 -20.92 1.61
CA ARG A 6 -3.99 -21.89 0.60
C ARG A 6 -4.05 -21.17 -0.75
N ARG A 7 -3.22 -21.57 -1.71
CA ARG A 7 -3.33 -21.07 -3.09
C ARG A 7 -4.63 -21.57 -3.69
N LEU A 8 -5.44 -20.65 -4.22
CA LEU A 8 -6.54 -21.00 -5.12
C LEU A 8 -5.91 -21.65 -6.38
N LYS A 9 -6.58 -22.66 -6.94
CA LYS A 9 -6.09 -23.37 -8.14
C LYS A 9 -6.20 -22.53 -9.40
N GLU A 10 -7.14 -21.59 -9.42
CA GLU A 10 -7.40 -20.66 -10.51
C GLU A 10 -7.05 -19.25 -10.03
N ASN A 11 -6.18 -18.59 -10.79
CA ASN A 11 -5.91 -17.17 -10.60
C ASN A 11 -6.91 -16.42 -11.49
N GLY A 12 -7.97 -15.87 -10.91
CA GLY A 12 -8.86 -14.98 -11.65
C GLY A 12 -8.16 -13.65 -11.99
N PHE A 13 -8.91 -12.74 -12.63
CA PHE A 13 -8.46 -11.37 -12.81
C PHE A 13 -8.54 -10.60 -11.49
N TYR A 14 -7.45 -9.94 -11.12
CA TYR A 14 -7.39 -9.11 -9.92
C TYR A 14 -7.51 -7.64 -10.31
N VAL A 15 -8.42 -6.93 -9.65
CA VAL A 15 -8.57 -5.47 -9.78
C VAL A 15 -8.15 -4.86 -8.44
N ASP A 16 -7.07 -4.09 -8.46
CA ASP A 16 -6.61 -3.36 -7.28
C ASP A 16 -7.38 -2.04 -7.16
N ILE A 17 -7.93 -1.80 -5.98
CA ILE A 17 -8.57 -0.53 -5.63
C ILE A 17 -7.64 0.21 -4.68
N PHE A 18 -7.32 1.46 -5.00
CA PHE A 18 -6.42 2.31 -4.22
C PHE A 18 -7.18 3.52 -3.64
N PRO A 19 -7.81 3.40 -2.47
CA PRO A 19 -8.46 4.53 -1.81
C PRO A 19 -7.44 5.63 -1.52
N CYS A 20 -7.83 6.88 -1.76
CA CYS A 20 -7.01 8.05 -1.46
C CYS A 20 -7.80 9.00 -0.56
N ASP A 21 -7.29 9.28 0.64
CA ASP A 21 -7.90 10.21 1.59
C ASP A 21 -7.14 11.54 1.61
N ASN A 22 -7.77 12.58 2.14
CA ASN A 22 -7.13 13.88 2.31
C ASN A 22 -5.93 13.80 3.27
N ALA A 23 -4.89 14.55 2.95
CA ALA A 23 -3.65 14.56 3.72
C ALA A 23 -3.14 15.98 3.94
N PRO A 24 -2.34 16.22 4.99
CA PRO A 24 -1.78 17.55 5.21
C PRO A 24 -0.81 17.92 4.08
N GLU A 25 -0.79 19.20 3.75
CA GLU A 25 0.04 19.72 2.66
C GLU A 25 1.51 19.85 3.05
N THR A 26 1.81 20.04 4.34
CA THR A 26 3.19 20.20 4.83
C THR A 26 3.86 18.87 5.16
N GLU A 27 5.15 18.75 4.85
CA GLU A 27 5.93 17.52 5.12
C GLU A 27 5.99 17.18 6.62
N ALA A 28 6.07 18.19 7.48
CA ALA A 28 6.12 18.01 8.94
C ALA A 28 4.84 17.35 9.48
N GLU A 29 3.68 17.78 8.99
CA GLU A 29 2.38 17.21 9.35
C GLU A 29 2.18 15.83 8.74
N ARG A 30 2.61 15.59 7.50
CA ARG A 30 2.62 14.24 6.89
C ARG A 30 3.42 13.26 7.74
N LYS A 31 4.63 13.63 8.15
CA LYS A 31 5.46 12.83 9.08
C LYS A 31 4.77 12.59 10.43
N LYS A 32 3.93 13.52 10.90
CA LYS A 32 3.14 13.34 12.13
C LYS A 32 1.99 12.34 11.90
N LEU A 33 1.24 12.48 10.80
CA LEU A 33 0.17 11.56 10.40
C LEU A 33 0.72 10.14 10.21
N ASP A 34 1.80 9.99 9.46
CA ASP A 34 2.49 8.71 9.21
C ASP A 34 2.91 8.00 10.48
N ARG A 35 3.48 8.73 11.45
CA ARG A 35 3.87 8.14 12.74
C ARG A 35 2.65 7.63 13.51
N ARG A 36 1.52 8.35 13.46
CA ARG A 36 0.28 7.95 14.14
C ARG A 36 -0.35 6.72 13.46
N LEU A 37 -0.50 6.75 12.13
CA LEU A 37 -1.01 5.61 11.35
C LEU A 37 -0.13 4.37 11.51
N ARG A 38 1.20 4.52 11.44
CA ARG A 38 2.16 3.43 11.65
C ARG A 38 2.09 2.87 13.06
N SER A 39 1.84 3.71 14.07
CA SER A 39 1.64 3.26 15.44
C SER A 39 0.39 2.39 15.56
N ILE A 40 -0.73 2.77 14.93
CA ILE A 40 -1.95 1.96 14.87
C ILE A 40 -1.68 0.64 14.15
N TYR A 41 -1.11 0.69 12.94
CA TYR A 41 -0.79 -0.49 12.14
C TYR A 41 0.09 -1.48 12.90
N ARG A 42 1.19 -1.02 13.51
CA ARG A 42 2.09 -1.89 14.29
C ARG A 42 1.40 -2.48 15.52
N THR A 43 0.54 -1.72 16.19
CA THR A 43 -0.26 -2.25 17.32
C THR A 43 -1.24 -3.32 16.84
N LYS A 44 -1.90 -3.10 15.69
CA LYS A 44 -2.82 -4.06 15.07
C LYS A 44 -2.09 -5.36 14.69
N LEU A 45 -0.88 -5.28 14.14
CA LEU A 45 -0.03 -6.45 13.86
C LEU A 45 0.29 -7.26 15.12
N MET A 46 0.63 -6.60 16.24
CA MET A 46 0.87 -7.31 17.50
C MET A 46 -0.41 -7.99 18.00
N LYS A 47 -1.54 -7.31 17.87
CA LYS A 47 -2.84 -7.84 18.27
C LYS A 47 -3.32 -9.01 17.41
N SER A 48 -2.84 -9.16 16.17
CA SER A 48 -3.10 -10.33 15.32
C SER A 48 -2.11 -11.47 15.53
N GLY A 49 -1.16 -11.35 16.46
CA GLY A 49 -0.13 -12.35 16.70
C GLY A 49 0.95 -12.41 15.62
N TYR A 50 1.02 -11.40 14.73
CA TYR A 50 2.06 -11.33 13.72
C TYR A 50 3.43 -11.08 14.36
N ARG A 51 4.48 -11.72 13.85
CA ARG A 51 5.85 -11.68 14.40
C ARG A 51 6.85 -11.10 13.39
N PRO A 52 6.95 -9.76 13.23
CA PRO A 52 7.85 -9.09 12.29
C PRO A 52 9.35 -9.38 12.51
N TRP A 53 9.72 -9.90 13.68
CA TRP A 53 11.09 -10.30 14.01
C TRP A 53 11.46 -11.70 13.52
N MET A 54 10.54 -12.43 12.88
CA MET A 54 10.82 -13.71 12.25
C MET A 54 10.94 -13.54 10.73
N GLU A 55 12.14 -13.69 10.18
CA GLU A 55 12.38 -13.60 8.73
C GLU A 55 13.22 -14.78 8.25
N ASN A 56 12.72 -15.54 7.28
CA ASN A 56 13.38 -16.72 6.72
C ASN A 56 13.92 -17.69 7.80
N GLY A 57 13.10 -17.94 8.83
CA GLY A 57 13.45 -18.79 9.97
C GLY A 57 14.41 -18.18 10.99
N ARG A 58 14.90 -16.95 10.78
CA ARG A 58 15.84 -16.25 11.69
C ARG A 58 15.11 -15.30 12.61
N PHE A 59 15.60 -15.22 13.86
CA PHE A 59 15.11 -14.28 14.86
C PHE A 59 15.91 -12.97 14.82
N LEU A 60 15.21 -11.85 14.63
CA LEU A 60 15.78 -10.52 14.48
C LEU A 60 15.60 -9.69 15.76
N TRP A 61 16.58 -9.74 16.66
CA TRP A 61 16.54 -9.07 17.97
C TRP A 61 16.29 -7.55 17.91
N LYS A 62 16.90 -6.84 16.95
CA LYS A 62 16.67 -5.40 16.76
C LYS A 62 15.20 -5.09 16.46
N LYS A 63 14.55 -5.92 15.62
CA LYS A 63 13.11 -5.79 15.34
C LYS A 63 12.29 -6.17 16.57
N ARG A 64 12.65 -7.23 17.30
CA ARG A 64 11.96 -7.64 18.53
C ARG A 64 11.86 -6.51 19.54
N LEU A 65 13.00 -5.84 19.81
CA LEU A 65 13.06 -4.73 20.75
C LEU A 65 12.20 -3.54 20.27
N GLY A 66 12.27 -3.19 18.99
CA GLY A 66 11.46 -2.12 18.40
C GLY A 66 9.95 -2.39 18.43
N TYR A 67 9.53 -3.65 18.51
CA TYR A 67 8.12 -4.04 18.57
C TYR A 67 7.57 -4.27 19.99
N LEU A 68 8.43 -4.38 21.01
CA LEU A 68 8.02 -4.60 22.41
C LEU A 68 7.04 -3.52 22.90
N TYR A 69 7.29 -2.25 22.56
CA TYR A 69 6.39 -1.15 22.87
C TYR A 69 4.97 -1.38 22.32
N TYR A 70 4.84 -1.84 21.07
CA TYR A 70 3.53 -2.06 20.44
C TYR A 70 2.84 -3.32 20.97
N GLU A 71 3.61 -4.32 21.40
CA GLU A 71 3.08 -5.54 22.02
C GLU A 71 2.44 -5.22 23.37
N LEU A 72 3.14 -4.45 24.23
CA LEU A 72 2.57 -3.97 25.49
C LEU A 72 1.34 -3.12 25.24
N LYS A 73 1.38 -2.18 24.29
CA LYS A 73 0.22 -1.35 23.92
C LYS A 73 -0.97 -2.19 23.45
N ALA A 74 -0.74 -3.27 22.71
CA ALA A 74 -1.80 -4.14 22.18
C ALA A 74 -2.58 -4.89 23.27
N LEU A 75 -2.02 -5.04 24.47
CA LEU A 75 -2.71 -5.63 25.62
C LEU A 75 -3.83 -4.74 26.17
N PHE A 76 -3.72 -3.42 26.00
CA PHE A 76 -4.62 -2.43 26.62
C PHE A 76 -5.56 -1.73 25.64
N VAL A 77 -5.49 -2.06 24.34
CA VAL A 77 -6.31 -1.40 23.30
C VAL A 77 -7.09 -2.44 22.52
N SER A 78 -8.40 -2.24 22.35
CA SER A 78 -9.23 -3.15 21.56
C SER A 78 -8.98 -2.97 20.05
N GLN A 79 -9.33 -3.98 19.23
CA GLN A 79 -9.27 -3.80 17.77
C GLN A 79 -10.25 -2.71 17.30
N ARG A 80 -11.37 -2.54 18.00
CA ARG A 80 -12.37 -1.51 17.68
C ARG A 80 -11.83 -0.10 17.94
N ASP A 81 -11.07 0.09 19.02
CA ASP A 81 -10.47 1.40 19.32
C ASP A 81 -9.36 1.75 18.33
N LEU A 82 -8.58 0.75 17.89
CA LEU A 82 -7.59 0.95 16.82
C LEU A 82 -8.25 1.32 15.50
N ALA A 83 -9.37 0.69 15.14
CA ALA A 83 -10.14 1.03 13.94
C ALA A 83 -10.69 2.46 14.02
N LYS A 84 -11.40 2.80 15.11
CA LYS A 84 -11.90 4.18 15.33
C LYS A 84 -10.79 5.23 15.29
N GLY A 85 -9.64 4.92 15.88
CA GLY A 85 -8.48 5.81 15.85
C GLY A 85 -7.84 5.95 14.47
N TYR A 86 -7.99 4.94 13.61
CA TYR A 86 -7.58 5.02 12.21
C TYR A 86 -8.57 5.88 11.42
N ASP A 87 -9.87 5.63 11.55
CA ASP A 87 -10.92 6.38 10.85
C ASP A 87 -10.83 7.87 11.19
N ALA A 88 -10.69 8.20 12.48
CA ALA A 88 -10.49 9.59 12.92
C ALA A 88 -9.22 10.25 12.37
N LEU A 89 -8.19 9.49 11.96
CA LEU A 89 -7.01 10.02 11.30
C LEU A 89 -7.24 10.19 9.79
N ALA A 90 -7.86 9.21 9.15
CA ALA A 90 -8.23 9.27 7.73
C ALA A 90 -9.15 10.47 7.45
N GLU A 91 -10.07 10.75 8.38
CA GLU A 91 -11.04 11.85 8.28
C GLU A 91 -10.54 13.18 8.88
N SER A 92 -9.32 13.23 9.43
CA SER A 92 -8.83 14.41 10.16
C SER A 92 -8.59 15.66 9.29
N TYR A 93 -8.62 15.50 7.97
CA TYR A 93 -8.44 16.58 7.01
C TYR A 93 -9.68 16.64 6.10
N PRO A 94 -10.56 17.65 6.25
CA PRO A 94 -11.80 17.71 5.49
C PRO A 94 -11.58 18.07 4.01
N GLU A 95 -10.58 18.91 3.72
CA GLU A 95 -10.15 19.25 2.36
C GLU A 95 -8.63 19.43 2.32
N SER A 96 -8.02 19.14 1.17
CA SER A 96 -6.59 19.32 0.92
C SER A 96 -6.25 19.19 -0.56
N GLN A 97 -5.25 19.91 -1.06
CA GLN A 97 -4.70 19.70 -2.40
C GLN A 97 -3.80 18.47 -2.51
N VAL A 98 -3.55 17.79 -1.39
CA VAL A 98 -2.77 16.56 -1.31
C VAL A 98 -3.62 15.42 -0.77
N VAL A 99 -3.49 14.28 -1.41
CA VAL A 99 -4.14 13.03 -0.99
C VAL A 99 -3.10 11.99 -0.62
N GLN A 100 -3.44 11.14 0.34
CA GLN A 100 -2.67 9.99 0.77
C GLN A 100 -3.34 8.73 0.23
N GLN A 101 -2.56 7.89 -0.46
CA GLN A 101 -3.00 6.55 -0.80
C GLN A 101 -3.02 5.66 0.45
N GLN A 102 -4.16 5.03 0.71
CA GLN A 102 -4.30 4.07 1.78
C GLN A 102 -3.74 2.72 1.35
N TYR A 103 -2.59 2.37 1.91
CA TYR A 103 -1.90 1.14 1.60
C TYR A 103 -1.34 0.47 2.86
N PRO A 104 -1.53 -0.85 3.06
CA PRO A 104 -1.02 -1.58 4.22
C PRO A 104 0.50 -1.87 4.10
N GLY A 105 1.30 -0.85 3.86
CA GLY A 105 2.75 -0.95 3.64
C GLY A 105 3.61 -0.05 4.53
N SER A 106 4.92 -0.15 4.35
CA SER A 106 5.91 0.63 5.10
C SER A 106 6.10 2.07 4.61
N THR A 107 5.61 2.36 3.41
CA THR A 107 5.80 3.64 2.72
C THR A 107 4.43 4.22 2.41
N THR A 108 4.12 5.34 3.05
CA THR A 108 2.94 6.15 2.71
C THR A 108 3.23 6.91 1.43
N ARG A 109 2.26 6.97 0.52
CA ARG A 109 2.37 7.72 -0.73
C ARG A 109 1.43 8.91 -0.69
N TYR A 110 1.95 10.05 -1.11
CA TYR A 110 1.22 11.30 -1.19
C TYR A 110 1.24 11.80 -2.63
N PHE A 111 0.08 12.19 -3.13
CA PHE A 111 -0.11 12.67 -4.49
C PHE A 111 -0.78 14.03 -4.48
N ARG A 112 -0.56 14.80 -5.54
CA ARG A 112 -1.39 15.99 -5.78
C ARG A 112 -2.79 15.52 -6.15
N ARG A 113 -3.81 16.14 -5.56
CA ARG A 113 -5.22 15.84 -5.87
C ARG A 113 -5.49 15.96 -7.36
N GLU A 114 -5.00 17.05 -7.97
CA GLU A 114 -5.19 17.34 -9.39
C GLU A 114 -4.74 16.20 -10.30
N TRP A 115 -3.74 15.42 -9.91
CA TRP A 115 -3.30 14.27 -10.69
C TRP A 115 -4.35 13.17 -10.78
N LEU A 116 -5.15 12.97 -9.73
CA LEU A 116 -6.17 11.91 -9.67
C LEU A 116 -7.57 12.38 -10.07
N GLU A 117 -7.85 13.68 -9.97
CA GLU A 117 -9.16 14.25 -10.33
C GLU A 117 -9.22 14.77 -11.78
N ASN A 118 -8.15 15.41 -12.26
CA ASN A 118 -8.10 15.92 -13.64
C ASN A 118 -7.63 14.82 -14.58
N LEU A 119 -8.47 13.82 -14.82
CA LEU A 119 -8.12 12.67 -15.65
C LEU A 119 -7.88 13.08 -17.11
N ALA A 120 -6.88 12.47 -17.74
CA ALA A 120 -6.58 12.63 -19.16
C ALA A 120 -6.82 11.30 -19.91
N PRO A 121 -7.20 11.36 -21.20
CA PRO A 121 -7.38 10.17 -22.02
C PRO A 121 -6.03 9.62 -22.48
N TYR A 122 -5.83 8.31 -22.32
CA TYR A 122 -4.66 7.58 -22.81
C TYR A 122 -5.09 6.40 -23.68
N THR A 123 -4.47 6.25 -24.84
CA THR A 123 -4.70 5.10 -25.73
C THR A 123 -3.77 3.97 -25.36
N PHE A 124 -4.34 2.79 -25.12
CA PHE A 124 -3.62 1.55 -24.85
C PHE A 124 -4.32 0.42 -25.60
N GLU A 125 -3.59 -0.33 -26.44
CA GLU A 125 -4.13 -1.44 -27.24
C GLU A 125 -5.37 -1.05 -28.08
N GLY A 126 -5.39 0.18 -28.63
CA GLY A 126 -6.48 0.70 -29.45
C GLY A 126 -7.67 1.26 -28.66
N GLU A 127 -7.75 1.00 -27.36
CA GLU A 127 -8.80 1.49 -26.48
C GLU A 127 -8.35 2.73 -25.71
N THR A 128 -9.29 3.61 -25.35
CA THR A 128 -9.01 4.83 -24.60
C THR A 128 -9.44 4.71 -23.15
N PHE A 129 -8.51 4.92 -22.23
CA PHE A 129 -8.75 4.85 -20.80
C PHE A 129 -8.46 6.20 -20.13
N PRO A 130 -9.24 6.59 -19.10
CA PRO A 130 -8.90 7.73 -18.27
C PRO A 130 -7.75 7.34 -17.33
N GLY A 131 -6.73 8.18 -17.25
CA GLY A 131 -5.61 8.03 -16.33
C GLY A 131 -5.28 9.34 -15.62
N PRO A 132 -4.31 9.33 -14.70
CA PRO A 132 -3.88 10.53 -13.99
C PRO A 132 -3.48 11.65 -14.96
N GLY A 133 -3.95 12.88 -14.74
CA GLY A 133 -3.74 14.01 -15.68
C GLY A 133 -2.28 14.31 -15.98
N ASP A 134 -1.42 14.15 -14.97
CA ASP A 134 0.03 14.15 -15.10
C ASP A 134 0.57 12.76 -14.75
N TYR A 135 0.43 11.83 -15.70
CA TYR A 135 0.90 10.45 -15.53
C TYR A 135 2.42 10.40 -15.26
N ASP A 136 3.21 11.28 -15.86
CA ASP A 136 4.67 11.27 -15.70
C ASP A 136 5.06 11.69 -14.28
N GLY A 137 4.49 12.78 -13.76
CA GLY A 137 4.67 13.19 -12.37
C GLY A 137 4.19 12.13 -11.38
N TYR A 138 3.03 11.52 -11.65
CA TYR A 138 2.47 10.43 -10.85
C TYR A 138 3.39 9.20 -10.80
N LEU A 139 3.81 8.68 -11.97
CA LEU A 139 4.66 7.49 -12.07
C LEU A 139 6.07 7.74 -11.51
N ARG A 140 6.69 8.89 -11.80
CA ARG A 140 8.00 9.25 -11.21
C ARG A 140 7.96 9.33 -9.69
N SER A 141 6.87 9.85 -9.13
CA SER A 141 6.70 9.92 -7.67
C SER A 141 6.66 8.53 -7.01
N MET A 142 6.20 7.51 -7.74
CA MET A 142 6.06 6.15 -7.23
C MET A 142 7.28 5.27 -7.48
N TYR A 143 7.84 5.37 -8.68
CA TYR A 143 8.81 4.42 -9.25
C TYR A 143 10.17 5.04 -9.56
N GLY A 144 10.30 6.36 -9.53
CA GLY A 144 11.52 7.05 -9.95
C GLY A 144 11.68 7.04 -11.47
N ASP A 145 12.81 6.57 -11.97
CA ASP A 145 13.07 6.47 -13.41
C ASP A 145 12.38 5.24 -14.02
N TYR A 146 11.06 5.32 -14.15
CA TYR A 146 10.21 4.18 -14.53
C TYR A 146 10.32 3.77 -16.00
N MET A 147 10.86 4.64 -16.85
CA MET A 147 11.05 4.37 -18.29
C MET A 147 12.32 3.57 -18.57
N THR A 148 13.24 3.51 -17.60
CA THR A 148 14.44 2.68 -17.70
C THR A 148 14.13 1.29 -17.15
N LEU A 149 14.07 0.31 -18.04
CA LEU A 149 13.87 -1.08 -17.63
C LEU A 149 15.03 -1.55 -16.74
N PRO A 150 14.75 -2.33 -15.68
CA PRO A 150 15.82 -2.99 -14.95
C PRO A 150 16.60 -3.95 -15.87
N PRO A 151 17.87 -4.25 -15.54
CA PRO A 151 18.66 -5.29 -16.20
C PRO A 151 17.90 -6.61 -16.31
N GLU A 152 18.12 -7.39 -17.37
CA GLU A 152 17.37 -8.62 -17.64
C GLU A 152 17.43 -9.65 -16.51
N ASP A 153 18.59 -9.79 -15.88
CA ASP A 153 18.82 -10.67 -14.73
C ASP A 153 18.05 -10.25 -13.46
N SER A 154 17.55 -9.01 -13.44
CA SER A 154 16.80 -8.40 -12.34
C SER A 154 15.30 -8.33 -12.63
N ARG A 155 14.84 -8.79 -13.79
CA ARG A 155 13.41 -8.83 -14.17
C ARG A 155 12.76 -10.07 -13.56
N GLU A 156 11.96 -9.89 -12.52
CA GLU A 156 11.27 -10.97 -11.81
C GLU A 156 9.76 -10.98 -12.07
N ASN A 157 9.16 -12.15 -12.29
CA ASN A 157 7.72 -12.32 -12.30
C ASN A 157 7.17 -12.50 -10.87
N ARG A 158 6.90 -11.37 -10.20
CA ARG A 158 6.44 -11.36 -8.80
C ARG A 158 5.04 -11.92 -8.58
N HIS A 159 4.17 -11.85 -9.59
CA HIS A 159 2.78 -12.29 -9.51
C HIS A 159 2.53 -13.66 -10.16
N GLN A 160 3.57 -14.28 -10.72
CA GLN A 160 3.56 -15.61 -11.36
C GLN A 160 2.50 -15.77 -12.47
N ILE A 161 2.15 -14.69 -13.16
CA ILE A 161 1.26 -14.74 -14.32
C ILE A 161 2.08 -15.22 -15.51
N VAL A 162 1.74 -16.38 -16.07
CA VAL A 162 2.47 -17.01 -17.19
C VAL A 162 1.69 -16.91 -18.49
N GLU A 163 0.37 -17.07 -18.42
CA GLU A 163 -0.53 -17.05 -19.57
C GLU A 163 -1.91 -16.53 -19.13
N ILE A 164 -2.59 -15.83 -20.03
CA ILE A 164 -3.99 -15.42 -19.87
C ILE A 164 -4.78 -16.16 -20.96
N ASP A 165 -5.63 -17.09 -20.54
CA ASP A 165 -6.51 -17.87 -21.42
C ASP A 165 -7.96 -17.42 -21.18
N PHE A 166 -8.60 -16.91 -22.23
CA PHE A 166 -9.99 -16.46 -22.20
C PHE A 166 -11.00 -17.59 -22.52
N GLY A 167 -10.51 -18.80 -22.80
CA GLY A 167 -11.29 -19.92 -23.32
C GLY A 167 -11.58 -19.78 -24.82
N GLU A 168 -12.26 -20.77 -25.38
CA GLU A 168 -12.80 -20.68 -26.75
C GLU A 168 -14.04 -19.77 -26.76
N GLU A 169 -14.11 -18.85 -27.72
CA GLU A 169 -15.33 -18.08 -27.97
C GLU A 169 -16.49 -19.03 -28.32
N PRO A 170 -17.72 -18.80 -27.80
CA PRO A 170 -18.88 -19.63 -28.12
C PRO A 170 -19.37 -19.48 -29.58
#